data_AF-A0A661EWD0-F1
#
_entry.id   AF-A0A661EWD0-F1
#
_cell.length_a   1.000
_cell.length_b   1.000
_cell.length_c   1.000
_cell.angle_alpha   90.00
_cell.angle_beta   90.00
_cell.angle_gamma   90.00
#
_symmetry.space_group_name_H-M   'P 1'
#
loop_
_entity.id
_entity.type
_entity.pdbx_description
1 polymer ?
#
loop_
_entity_poly.entity_id
_entity_poly.type
_entity_poly.pdbx_seq_one_letter_code
_entity_poly.pdbx_strand_id
1 'polypeptide(L)'
;MNLEIIQADFVQTALITVIALLVVITCVHAMLHKTDPRSAALWIVICLLFPLGGIVLYLVFGINRLNRRAQRRAAGDRRTAETAPPLSDIAPPDLLDYESLIRTTLRVTGLPLVSGCHLQSLFNGDEAFPEMLAAIRRANSWVYLSIYIFDHRGIGRSFIKELISAHQRGIQVRVIIDGIGEWYDGGKTRRLLRRQGIDARSFLPPRLLPPQLAINLRNHRKLLLVDGEVGFVGGMNIRPQHTHRPKKPLQIQDMVVKINGPVLQQLAQVAADDWRYVTGEQWTPVSATGPASGTSLCRAIPDGPEQSLDKLLAVLLGAIASARNSIRIMTPYFLPPPELDALLQAAARSGIQVTVVLPERSDHRMMHWASLHRLPAMIRAGINVYFQPLPFAHTKLLVIDNQYVQFGSANIDARSLRLNFELMVESYDVTFATKMIDHFDRILDHSQQVKSTSLNHSPLWKRIRNAGCWLFSPNL
;
A
#
# COMPACT_ATOMS: atom_id res chain seq x y z
N MET A 1 32.01 -8.02 56.45
CA MET A 1 30.61 -7.92 56.02
C MET A 1 30.22 -6.44 56.07
N ASN A 2 30.35 -5.68 54.97
CA ASN A 2 29.69 -4.36 54.77
C ASN A 2 30.12 -3.62 53.49
N LEU A 3 31.30 -3.82 52.90
CA LEU A 3 31.66 -3.11 51.66
C LEU A 3 30.97 -3.69 50.41
N GLU A 4 30.92 -5.02 50.27
CA GLU A 4 30.28 -5.69 49.12
C GLU A 4 28.76 -5.47 49.09
N ILE A 5 28.10 -5.45 50.26
CA ILE A 5 26.66 -5.20 50.37
C ILE A 5 26.33 -3.76 49.97
N ILE A 6 27.09 -2.78 50.49
CA ILE A 6 26.92 -1.36 50.13
C ILE A 6 27.20 -1.12 48.64
N GLN A 7 28.21 -1.78 48.06
CA GLN A 7 28.49 -1.69 46.63
C GLN A 7 27.38 -2.31 45.78
N ALA A 8 26.83 -3.46 46.19
CA ALA A 8 25.71 -4.08 45.50
C ALA A 8 24.45 -3.20 45.53
N ASP A 9 24.12 -2.61 46.69
CA ASP A 9 22.99 -1.70 46.85
C ASP A 9 23.15 -0.42 46.01
N PHE A 10 24.37 0.12 45.94
CA PHE A 10 24.68 1.28 45.11
C PHE A 10 24.51 0.97 43.62
N VAL A 11 25.05 -0.16 43.13
CA VAL A 11 24.92 -0.59 41.73
C VAL A 11 23.45 -0.84 41.38
N GLN A 12 22.70 -1.49 42.26
CA GLN A 12 21.27 -1.75 42.05
C GLN A 12 20.47 -0.44 42.00
N THR A 13 20.72 0.50 42.91
CA THR A 13 20.04 1.80 42.94
C THR A 13 20.38 2.61 41.69
N ALA A 14 21.64 2.62 41.26
CA ALA A 14 22.08 3.29 40.04
C ALA A 14 21.39 2.68 38.81
N LEU A 15 21.32 1.34 38.71
CA LEU A 15 20.66 0.65 37.60
C LEU A 15 19.16 0.99 37.54
N ILE A 16 18.45 0.93 38.67
CA ILE A 16 17.02 1.29 38.74
C ILE A 16 16.81 2.74 38.31
N THR A 17 17.66 3.66 38.78
CA THR A 17 17.59 5.09 38.42
C THR A 17 17.81 5.29 36.92
N VAL A 18 18.78 4.61 36.32
CA VAL A 18 19.04 4.67 34.88
C VAL A 18 17.84 4.13 34.09
N ILE A 19 17.28 3.00 34.49
CA ILE A 19 16.09 2.43 33.82
C ILE A 19 14.91 3.39 33.92
N ALA A 20 14.65 3.95 35.11
CA ALA A 20 13.57 4.92 35.31
C ALA A 20 13.74 6.16 34.42
N LEU A 21 14.97 6.69 34.33
CA LEU A 21 15.29 7.81 33.44
C LEU A 21 15.04 7.46 31.97
N LEU A 22 15.46 6.27 31.53
CA LEU A 22 15.22 5.82 30.16
C LEU A 22 13.73 5.63 29.87
N VAL A 23 12.94 5.13 30.83
CA VAL A 23 11.47 5.06 30.69
C VAL A 23 10.89 6.46 30.49
N VAL A 24 11.27 7.43 31.33
CA VAL A 24 10.81 8.82 31.18
C VAL A 24 11.19 9.40 29.80
N ILE A 25 12.44 9.21 29.36
CA ILE A 25 12.90 9.67 28.05
C ILE A 25 12.08 9.03 26.92
N THR A 26 11.84 7.72 26.96
CA THR A 26 11.05 7.04 25.92
C THR A 26 9.59 7.45 25.92
N CYS A 27 8.97 7.68 27.08
CA CYS A 27 7.62 8.20 27.20
C CYS A 27 7.50 9.62 26.63
N VAL A 28 8.43 10.51 26.97
CA VAL A 28 8.49 11.88 26.41
C VAL A 28 8.71 11.83 24.89
N HIS A 29 9.61 10.98 24.41
CA HIS A 29 9.81 10.78 22.98
C HIS A 29 8.53 10.27 22.28
N ALA A 30 7.82 9.31 22.88
CA ALA A 30 6.55 8.82 22.36
C ALA A 30 5.50 9.94 22.29
N MET A 31 5.40 10.76 23.33
CA MET A 31 4.47 11.89 23.41
C MET A 31 4.76 12.97 22.34
N LEU A 32 6.03 13.27 22.07
CA LEU A 32 6.43 14.34 21.15
C LEU A 32 6.39 13.91 19.67
N HIS A 33 6.61 12.62 19.37
CA HIS A 33 6.85 12.16 18.00
C HIS A 33 5.76 11.25 17.41
N LYS A 34 4.81 10.77 18.20
CA LYS A 34 3.68 10.00 17.67
C LYS A 34 2.57 10.96 17.22
N THR A 35 2.12 10.78 15.98
CA THR A 35 1.04 11.58 15.39
C THR A 35 -0.36 11.14 15.84
N ASP A 36 -0.50 9.88 16.27
CA ASP A 36 -1.76 9.35 16.82
C ASP A 36 -1.67 9.31 18.35
N PRO A 37 -2.53 10.03 19.09
CA PRO A 37 -2.52 10.04 20.54
C PRO A 37 -2.77 8.65 21.15
N ARG A 38 -3.51 7.78 20.46
CA ARG A 38 -3.75 6.39 20.91
C ARG A 38 -2.48 5.56 20.82
N SER A 39 -1.70 5.74 19.75
CA SER A 39 -0.38 5.10 19.62
C SER A 39 0.59 5.62 20.67
N ALA A 40 0.61 6.94 20.92
CA ALA A 40 1.43 7.55 21.98
C ALA A 40 1.13 6.96 23.35
N ALA A 41 -0.16 6.95 23.73
CA ALA A 41 -0.63 6.41 25.01
C ALA A 41 -0.29 4.92 25.16
N LEU A 42 -0.50 4.10 24.13
CA LEU A 42 -0.16 2.68 24.15
C LEU A 42 1.33 2.45 24.44
N TRP A 43 2.21 3.19 23.76
CA TRP A 43 3.65 3.06 23.96
C TRP A 43 4.09 3.54 25.35
N ILE A 44 3.50 4.62 25.87
CA ILE A 44 3.74 5.09 27.24
C ILE A 44 3.35 4.02 28.26
N VAL A 45 2.16 3.43 28.14
CA VAL A 45 1.68 2.37 29.05
C VAL A 45 2.59 1.14 28.97
N ILE A 46 3.01 0.72 27.78
CA ILE A 46 3.94 -0.40 27.60
C ILE A 46 5.29 -0.12 28.29
N CYS A 47 5.85 1.07 28.12
CA CYS A 47 7.12 1.45 28.76
C CYS A 47 7.00 1.53 30.29
N LEU A 48 5.86 1.97 30.83
CA LEU A 48 5.64 2.04 32.27
C LEU A 48 5.44 0.65 32.90
N LEU A 49 4.67 -0.23 32.26
CA LEU A 49 4.38 -1.59 32.78
C LEU A 49 5.56 -2.54 32.61
N PHE A 50 6.36 -2.36 31.56
CA PHE A 50 7.52 -3.20 31.27
C PHE A 50 8.74 -2.31 31.00
N PRO A 51 9.41 -1.74 32.02
CA PRO A 51 10.48 -0.76 31.83
C PRO A 51 11.54 -1.18 30.80
N LEU A 52 12.16 -2.36 30.98
CA LEU A 52 13.20 -2.85 30.06
C LEU A 52 12.61 -3.31 28.72
N GLY A 53 11.59 -4.17 28.75
CA GLY A 53 10.99 -4.74 27.54
C GLY A 53 10.29 -3.70 26.67
N GLY A 54 9.56 -2.78 27.29
CA GLY A 54 8.83 -1.69 26.66
C GLY A 54 9.75 -0.67 25.99
N ILE A 55 10.88 -0.30 26.61
CA ILE A 55 11.91 0.51 25.96
C ILE A 55 12.40 -0.19 24.68
N VAL A 56 12.78 -1.47 24.77
CA VAL A 56 13.29 -2.23 23.62
C VAL A 56 12.23 -2.31 22.52
N LEU A 57 10.99 -2.66 22.86
CA LEU A 57 9.88 -2.73 21.92
C LEU A 57 9.60 -1.37 21.27
N TYR A 58 9.64 -0.28 22.03
CA TYR A 58 9.45 1.07 21.51
C TYR A 58 10.57 1.48 20.54
N LEU A 59 11.83 1.19 20.87
CA LEU A 59 12.97 1.51 20.02
C LEU A 59 12.95 0.75 18.68
N VAL A 60 12.38 -0.46 18.67
CA VAL A 60 12.30 -1.35 17.50
C VAL A 60 11.04 -1.09 16.66
N PHE A 61 9.87 -0.95 17.30
CA PHE A 61 8.56 -0.87 16.64
C PHE A 61 7.87 0.48 16.83
N GLY A 62 8.23 1.26 17.84
CA GLY A 62 7.63 2.56 18.12
C GLY A 62 8.21 3.69 17.26
N ILE A 63 9.50 3.62 16.89
CA ILE A 63 10.19 4.68 16.16
C ILE A 63 10.20 4.41 14.65
N ASN A 64 9.58 5.30 13.87
CA ASN A 64 9.64 5.26 12.41
C ASN A 64 10.94 5.91 11.90
N ARG A 65 11.98 5.10 11.71
CA ARG A 65 13.33 5.54 11.31
C ARG A 65 13.43 5.76 9.80
N LEU A 66 12.80 6.84 9.32
CA LEU A 66 12.87 7.23 7.92
C LEU A 66 14.13 8.05 7.64
N ASN A 67 14.89 7.68 6.60
CA ASN A 67 16.00 8.50 6.12
C ASN A 67 15.46 9.71 5.34
N ARG A 68 15.08 10.78 6.07
CA ARG A 68 14.50 12.01 5.51
C ARG A 68 15.42 12.68 4.49
N ARG A 69 16.75 12.57 4.65
CA ARG A 69 17.72 13.11 3.67
C ARG A 69 17.66 12.33 2.36
N ALA A 70 17.64 11.01 2.42
CA ALA A 70 17.49 10.17 1.24
C ALA A 70 16.14 10.41 0.55
N GLN A 71 15.06 10.55 1.33
CA GLN A 71 13.73 10.84 0.79
C GLN A 71 13.65 12.21 0.10
N ARG A 72 14.15 13.28 0.73
CA ARG A 72 14.19 14.61 0.12
C ARG A 72 15.04 14.65 -1.15
N ARG A 73 16.18 13.94 -1.16
CA ARG A 73 17.00 13.78 -2.37
C ARG A 73 16.26 12.99 -3.45
N ALA A 74 15.55 11.93 -3.07
CA ALA A 74 14.79 11.09 -3.98
C ALA A 74 13.63 11.85 -4.62
N ALA A 75 12.87 12.62 -3.84
CA ALA A 75 11.68 13.34 -4.33
C ALA A 75 11.96 14.35 -5.45
N GLY A 76 13.22 14.79 -5.61
CA GLY A 76 13.58 15.83 -6.57
C GLY A 76 12.91 17.17 -6.29
N ASP A 77 13.13 18.16 -7.17
CA ASP A 77 12.38 19.41 -7.16
C ASP A 77 11.05 19.14 -7.91
N ARG A 78 9.98 18.73 -7.20
CA ARG A 78 8.65 18.46 -7.80
C ARG A 78 7.95 19.75 -8.23
N ARG A 79 8.59 20.54 -9.09
CA ARG A 79 8.04 21.76 -9.70
C ARG A 79 7.18 21.44 -10.93
N THR A 80 6.29 20.47 -10.83
CA THR A 80 5.38 20.08 -11.93
C THR A 80 3.98 20.67 -11.80
N ALA A 81 3.64 21.28 -10.64
CA ALA A 81 2.34 21.94 -10.48
C ALA A 81 2.22 23.22 -11.34
N GLU A 82 3.34 23.89 -11.65
CA GLU A 82 3.36 25.13 -12.46
C GLU A 82 3.16 24.87 -13.97
N THR A 83 3.35 23.63 -14.43
CA THR A 83 3.26 23.26 -15.87
C THR A 83 2.03 22.40 -16.20
N ALA A 84 1.11 22.23 -15.25
CA ALA A 84 -0.12 21.47 -15.48
C ALA A 84 -1.03 22.24 -16.47
N PRO A 85 -1.53 21.59 -17.54
CA PRO A 85 -2.53 22.23 -18.40
C PRO A 85 -3.79 22.55 -17.57
N PRO A 86 -4.50 23.66 -17.87
CA PRO A 86 -5.80 23.96 -17.30
C PRO A 86 -6.74 22.75 -17.39
N LEU A 87 -7.53 22.50 -16.34
CA LEU A 87 -8.48 21.39 -16.35
C LEU A 87 -9.48 21.50 -17.50
N SER A 88 -9.84 22.72 -17.91
CA SER A 88 -10.68 22.99 -19.09
C SER A 88 -10.15 22.39 -20.38
N ASP A 89 -8.84 22.17 -20.48
CA ASP A 89 -8.19 21.76 -21.73
C ASP A 89 -8.19 20.24 -21.90
N ILE A 90 -8.43 19.50 -20.82
CA ILE A 90 -8.33 18.04 -20.78
C ILE A 90 -9.57 17.34 -20.22
N ALA A 91 -10.41 18.04 -19.45
CA ALA A 91 -11.54 17.45 -18.74
C ALA A 91 -12.86 17.68 -19.50
N PRO A 92 -13.66 16.63 -19.80
CA PRO A 92 -15.04 16.82 -20.22
C PRO A 92 -15.88 17.57 -19.15
N PRO A 93 -16.97 18.25 -19.56
CA PRO A 93 -17.81 19.06 -18.65
C PRO A 93 -18.32 18.31 -17.41
N ASP A 94 -18.53 17.01 -17.52
CA ASP A 94 -19.08 16.17 -16.45
C ASP A 94 -18.09 15.91 -15.30
N LEU A 95 -16.83 16.34 -15.43
CA LEU A 95 -15.83 16.28 -14.34
C LEU A 95 -15.95 17.41 -13.30
N LEU A 96 -16.85 18.37 -13.48
CA LEU A 96 -17.04 19.48 -12.55
C LEU A 96 -17.34 18.99 -11.11
N ASP A 97 -18.08 17.89 -10.96
CA ASP A 97 -18.36 17.27 -9.65
C ASP A 97 -17.09 16.81 -8.89
N TYR A 98 -15.99 16.61 -9.63
CA TYR A 98 -14.70 16.15 -9.11
C TYR A 98 -13.64 17.25 -9.07
N GLU A 99 -13.95 18.50 -9.41
CA GLU A 99 -12.95 19.57 -9.49
C GLU A 99 -12.17 19.74 -8.16
N SER A 100 -12.87 19.74 -7.02
CA SER A 100 -12.26 19.82 -5.70
C SER A 100 -11.28 18.66 -5.44
N LEU A 101 -11.67 17.43 -5.80
CA LEU A 101 -10.80 16.26 -5.70
C LEU A 101 -9.58 16.39 -6.60
N ILE A 102 -9.76 16.83 -7.84
CA ILE A 102 -8.68 16.94 -8.81
C ILE A 102 -7.63 17.95 -8.33
N ARG A 103 -8.08 19.10 -7.83
CA ARG A 103 -7.23 20.16 -7.24
C ARG A 103 -6.55 19.69 -5.95
N THR A 104 -7.28 19.00 -5.08
CA THR A 104 -6.73 18.45 -3.84
C THR A 104 -5.60 17.48 -4.14
N THR A 105 -5.85 16.51 -5.02
CA THR A 105 -4.86 15.52 -5.41
C THR A 105 -3.67 16.16 -6.12
N LEU A 106 -3.85 17.20 -6.94
CA LEU A 106 -2.75 17.95 -7.56
C LEU A 106 -1.87 18.59 -6.49
N ARG A 107 -2.48 19.23 -5.48
CA ARG A 107 -1.73 19.90 -4.40
C ARG A 107 -0.96 18.93 -3.52
N VAL A 108 -1.51 17.77 -3.20
CA VAL A 108 -0.84 16.81 -2.31
C VAL A 108 0.20 15.95 -3.05
N THR A 109 -0.02 15.64 -4.33
CA THR A 109 0.92 14.82 -5.12
C THR A 109 1.97 15.65 -5.85
N GLY A 110 1.62 16.88 -6.25
CA GLY A 110 2.38 17.69 -7.21
C GLY A 110 2.26 17.20 -8.65
N LEU A 111 1.44 16.19 -8.93
CA LEU A 111 1.32 15.55 -10.23
C LEU A 111 0.05 16.00 -10.97
N PRO A 112 0.16 16.41 -12.25
CA PRO A 112 -0.99 16.82 -13.05
C PRO A 112 -1.88 15.62 -13.40
N LEU A 113 -3.16 15.91 -13.68
CA LEU A 113 -4.02 14.95 -14.36
C LEU A 113 -3.61 14.91 -15.84
N VAL A 114 -3.48 13.72 -16.42
CA VAL A 114 -3.08 13.56 -17.83
C VAL A 114 -4.10 12.77 -18.61
N SER A 115 -4.39 13.20 -19.84
CA SER A 115 -5.28 12.52 -20.78
C SER A 115 -4.51 11.49 -21.62
N GLY A 116 -5.21 10.70 -22.42
CA GLY A 116 -4.57 9.81 -23.39
C GLY A 116 -4.21 8.43 -22.86
N CYS A 117 -4.67 8.05 -21.66
CA CYS A 117 -4.33 6.77 -21.06
C CYS A 117 -5.27 5.66 -21.53
N HIS A 118 -4.72 4.49 -21.80
CA HIS A 118 -5.47 3.27 -22.07
C HIS A 118 -5.29 2.31 -20.90
N LEU A 119 -6.42 1.89 -20.30
CA LEU A 119 -6.46 1.03 -19.13
C LEU A 119 -7.10 -0.32 -19.47
N GLN A 120 -6.38 -1.40 -19.14
CA GLN A 120 -6.87 -2.77 -19.25
C GLN A 120 -6.74 -3.46 -17.89
N SER A 121 -7.86 -3.80 -17.27
CA SER A 121 -7.86 -4.66 -16.09
C SER A 121 -7.50 -6.10 -16.46
N LEU A 122 -6.62 -6.70 -15.67
CA LEU A 122 -6.17 -8.08 -15.76
C LEU A 122 -6.43 -8.75 -14.42
N PHE A 123 -7.26 -9.79 -14.42
CA PHE A 123 -7.70 -10.48 -13.22
C PHE A 123 -6.86 -11.72 -12.96
N ASN A 124 -6.35 -11.82 -11.73
CA ASN A 124 -5.48 -12.91 -11.28
C ASN A 124 -4.19 -13.04 -12.10
N GLY A 125 -3.32 -13.95 -11.65
CA GLY A 125 -2.04 -14.21 -12.28
C GLY A 125 -2.18 -14.84 -13.68
N ASP A 126 -3.32 -15.46 -13.97
CA ASP A 126 -3.55 -16.16 -15.24
C ASP A 126 -3.74 -15.18 -16.41
N GLU A 127 -4.32 -13.99 -16.16
CA GLU A 127 -4.36 -12.90 -17.15
C GLU A 127 -3.15 -11.97 -17.03
N ALA A 128 -2.74 -11.62 -15.80
CA ALA A 128 -1.73 -10.60 -15.58
C ALA A 128 -0.30 -11.05 -15.94
N PHE A 129 0.11 -12.25 -15.49
CA PHE A 129 1.51 -12.67 -15.66
C PHE A 129 1.92 -12.93 -17.12
N PRO A 130 1.08 -13.53 -18.00
CA PRO A 130 1.41 -13.65 -19.42
C PRO A 130 1.68 -12.30 -20.10
N GLU A 131 0.84 -11.29 -19.83
CA GLU A 131 1.00 -9.94 -20.36
C GLU A 131 2.28 -9.26 -19.85
N MET A 132 2.56 -9.38 -18.55
CA MET A 132 3.80 -8.86 -17.94
C MET A 132 5.07 -9.51 -18.54
N LEU A 133 5.06 -10.84 -18.70
CA LEU A 133 6.18 -11.57 -19.29
C LEU A 133 6.34 -11.23 -20.78
N ALA A 134 5.23 -11.05 -21.51
CA ALA A 134 5.27 -10.62 -22.90
C ALA A 134 5.87 -9.21 -23.05
N ALA A 135 5.56 -8.28 -22.15
CA ALA A 135 6.16 -6.96 -22.12
C ALA A 135 7.69 -7.05 -21.91
N ILE A 136 8.15 -7.82 -20.92
CA ILE A 136 9.60 -8.01 -20.66
C ILE A 136 10.32 -8.63 -21.87
N ARG A 137 9.67 -9.57 -22.57
CA ARG A 137 10.21 -10.17 -23.79
C ARG A 137 10.40 -9.18 -24.93
N ARG A 138 9.49 -8.20 -25.05
CA ARG A 138 9.50 -7.17 -26.10
C ARG A 138 10.31 -5.92 -25.74
N ALA A 139 10.87 -5.87 -24.52
CA ALA A 139 11.63 -4.72 -24.05
C ALA A 139 12.84 -4.42 -24.95
N ASN A 140 13.01 -3.13 -25.28
CA ASN A 140 14.00 -2.59 -26.21
C ASN A 140 15.05 -1.69 -25.54
N SER A 141 14.72 -1.07 -24.40
CA SER A 141 15.61 -0.12 -23.72
C SER A 141 15.81 -0.44 -22.23
N TRP A 142 14.72 -0.55 -21.46
CA TRP A 142 14.81 -0.76 -20.02
C TRP A 142 13.57 -1.44 -19.43
N VAL A 143 13.79 -2.18 -18.34
CA VAL A 143 12.75 -2.81 -17.52
C VAL A 143 12.98 -2.41 -16.07
N TYR A 144 11.94 -1.91 -15.42
CA TYR A 144 11.93 -1.66 -13.98
C TYR A 144 10.85 -2.48 -13.29
N LEU A 145 11.22 -3.21 -12.25
CA LEU A 145 10.31 -3.98 -11.41
C LEU A 145 10.48 -3.60 -9.94
N SER A 146 9.43 -3.09 -9.32
CA SER A 146 9.32 -2.94 -7.87
C SER A 146 8.23 -3.86 -7.34
N ILE A 147 8.55 -4.68 -6.34
CA ILE A 147 7.62 -5.69 -5.82
C ILE A 147 7.87 -5.97 -4.34
N TYR A 148 6.80 -6.19 -3.57
CA TYR A 148 6.91 -6.58 -2.17
C TYR A 148 7.46 -8.02 -2.06
N ILE A 149 6.77 -9.03 -2.62
CA ILE A 149 7.24 -10.42 -2.62
C ILE A 149 7.53 -10.90 -4.05
N PHE A 150 8.72 -11.48 -4.24
CA PHE A 150 9.12 -12.17 -5.46
C PHE A 150 9.65 -13.57 -5.12
N ASP A 151 8.76 -14.57 -5.25
CA ASP A 151 9.09 -15.97 -5.00
C ASP A 151 9.66 -16.62 -6.27
N HIS A 152 10.92 -17.07 -6.24
CA HIS A 152 11.59 -17.73 -7.36
C HIS A 152 10.92 -19.02 -7.87
N ARG A 153 9.93 -19.57 -7.16
CA ARG A 153 9.24 -20.81 -7.54
C ARG A 153 8.07 -20.54 -8.49
N GLY A 154 7.69 -21.56 -9.26
CA GLY A 154 6.55 -21.49 -10.17
C GLY A 154 6.69 -20.35 -11.17
N ILE A 155 5.71 -19.43 -11.20
CA ILE A 155 5.71 -18.30 -12.12
C ILE A 155 6.94 -17.38 -11.95
N GLY A 156 7.49 -17.27 -10.75
CA GLY A 156 8.67 -16.44 -10.54
C GLY A 156 9.91 -16.94 -11.28
N ARG A 157 10.00 -18.25 -11.58
CA ARG A 157 11.06 -18.79 -12.45
C ARG A 157 10.95 -18.23 -13.87
N SER A 158 9.73 -18.08 -14.39
CA SER A 158 9.49 -17.47 -15.69
C SER A 158 9.91 -15.99 -15.68
N PHE A 159 9.53 -15.22 -14.65
CA PHE A 159 9.99 -13.83 -14.51
C PHE A 159 11.51 -13.72 -14.45
N ILE A 160 12.17 -14.55 -13.63
CA ILE A 160 13.64 -14.56 -13.54
C ILE A 160 14.26 -14.87 -14.90
N LYS A 161 13.74 -15.87 -15.63
CA LYS A 161 14.21 -16.22 -16.97
C LYS A 161 14.08 -15.06 -17.95
N GLU A 162 12.92 -14.42 -18.01
CA GLU A 162 12.69 -13.33 -18.96
C GLU A 162 13.49 -12.06 -18.61
N LEU A 163 13.67 -11.75 -17.33
CA LEU A 163 14.54 -10.66 -16.87
C LEU A 163 16.01 -10.91 -17.23
N ILE A 164 16.50 -12.15 -17.06
CA ILE A 164 17.84 -12.56 -17.49
C ILE A 164 17.97 -12.46 -19.02
N SER A 165 16.98 -12.96 -19.76
CA SER A 165 16.99 -12.86 -21.23
C SER A 165 17.02 -11.41 -21.69
N ALA A 166 16.22 -10.52 -21.09
CA ALA A 166 16.27 -9.09 -21.39
C ALA A 166 17.66 -8.50 -21.11
N HIS A 167 18.24 -8.78 -19.95
CA HIS A 167 19.58 -8.31 -19.61
C HIS A 167 20.65 -8.81 -20.60
N GLN A 168 20.58 -10.08 -21.03
CA GLN A 168 21.50 -10.66 -22.01
C GLN A 168 21.35 -10.03 -23.41
N ARG A 169 20.19 -9.46 -23.75
CA ARG A 169 19.99 -8.66 -24.97
C ARG A 169 20.55 -7.24 -24.85
N GLY A 170 21.16 -6.86 -23.72
CA GLY A 170 21.68 -5.52 -23.47
C GLY A 170 20.65 -4.54 -22.87
N ILE A 171 19.45 -5.01 -22.52
CA ILE A 171 18.39 -4.18 -21.93
C ILE A 171 18.77 -3.83 -20.48
N GLN A 172 18.56 -2.58 -20.09
CA GLN A 172 18.80 -2.15 -18.71
C GLN A 172 17.70 -2.70 -17.78
N VAL A 173 18.03 -3.67 -16.93
CA VAL A 173 17.07 -4.29 -16.00
C VAL A 173 17.36 -3.85 -14.56
N ARG A 174 16.40 -3.18 -13.94
CA ARG A 174 16.43 -2.76 -12.54
C ARG A 174 15.32 -3.43 -11.74
N VAL A 175 15.67 -4.02 -10.61
CA VAL A 175 14.72 -4.71 -9.73
C VAL A 175 14.86 -4.22 -8.30
N ILE A 176 13.75 -3.81 -7.68
CA ILE A 176 13.65 -3.54 -6.25
C ILE A 176 12.71 -4.55 -5.63
N ILE A 177 13.19 -5.24 -4.58
CA ILE A 177 12.40 -6.16 -3.77
C ILE A 177 12.37 -5.63 -2.34
N ASP A 178 11.21 -5.68 -1.68
CA ASP A 178 11.12 -5.26 -0.29
C ASP A 178 12.00 -6.11 0.64
N GLY A 179 12.68 -5.45 1.58
CA GLY A 179 13.61 -6.11 2.49
C GLY A 179 13.01 -7.12 3.47
N ILE A 180 11.75 -6.95 3.88
CA ILE A 180 11.00 -7.98 4.64
C ILE A 180 10.37 -8.98 3.65
N GLY A 181 9.88 -8.49 2.51
CA GLY A 181 9.34 -9.35 1.45
C GLY A 181 10.32 -10.42 0.95
N GLU A 182 11.63 -10.12 0.89
CA GLU A 182 12.70 -11.08 0.60
C GLU A 182 12.76 -12.26 1.58
N TRP A 183 12.21 -12.15 2.79
CA TRP A 183 12.25 -13.26 3.76
C TRP A 183 11.38 -14.44 3.34
N TYR A 184 10.33 -14.19 2.54
CA TYR A 184 9.43 -15.23 2.04
C TYR A 184 10.12 -16.26 1.12
N ASP A 185 11.24 -15.87 0.50
CA ASP A 185 12.04 -16.76 -0.35
C ASP A 185 13.50 -16.90 0.14
N GLY A 186 13.80 -16.32 1.32
CA GLY A 186 15.13 -16.28 1.93
C GLY A 186 16.15 -15.44 1.15
N GLY A 187 15.71 -14.49 0.33
CA GLY A 187 16.54 -13.63 -0.52
C GLY A 187 17.14 -14.35 -1.73
N LYS A 188 16.56 -15.49 -2.14
CA LYS A 188 17.09 -16.32 -3.26
C LYS A 188 16.93 -15.61 -4.59
N THR A 189 15.75 -15.04 -4.87
CA THR A 189 15.46 -14.33 -6.12
C THR A 189 16.48 -13.22 -6.37
N ARG A 190 16.70 -12.32 -5.41
CA ARG A 190 17.68 -11.23 -5.55
C ARG A 190 19.08 -11.75 -5.82
N ARG A 191 19.53 -12.80 -5.11
CA ARG A 191 20.85 -13.40 -5.33
C ARG A 191 20.96 -14.02 -6.72
N LEU A 192 19.92 -14.69 -7.22
CA LEU A 192 19.89 -15.27 -8.57
C LEU A 192 20.03 -14.19 -9.65
N LEU A 193 19.26 -13.10 -9.54
CA LEU A 193 19.32 -11.98 -10.47
C LEU A 193 20.71 -11.32 -10.46
N ARG A 194 21.26 -11.02 -9.27
CA ARG A 194 22.59 -10.39 -9.14
C ARG A 194 23.73 -11.26 -9.68
N ARG A 195 23.64 -12.59 -9.54
CA ARG A 195 24.63 -13.51 -10.11
C ARG A 195 24.68 -13.47 -11.64
N GLN A 196 23.63 -12.96 -12.27
CA GLN A 196 23.52 -12.81 -13.73
C GLN A 196 23.82 -11.38 -14.20
N GLY A 197 24.31 -10.50 -13.32
CA GLY A 197 24.65 -9.12 -13.68
C GLY A 197 23.49 -8.11 -13.58
N ILE A 198 22.26 -8.57 -13.28
CA ILE A 198 21.09 -7.69 -13.14
C ILE A 198 21.23 -6.84 -11.88
N ASP A 199 20.89 -5.54 -12.00
CA ASP A 199 20.87 -4.64 -10.86
C ASP A 199 19.60 -4.85 -10.01
N ALA A 200 19.69 -5.80 -9.08
CA ALA A 200 18.64 -6.14 -8.13
C ALA A 200 19.00 -5.68 -6.70
N ARG A 201 18.19 -4.78 -6.15
CA ARG A 201 18.38 -4.13 -4.84
C ARG A 201 17.26 -4.48 -3.86
N SER A 202 17.57 -4.33 -2.58
CA SER A 202 16.66 -4.60 -1.47
C SER A 202 16.21 -3.28 -0.83
N PHE A 203 14.91 -3.08 -0.67
CA PHE A 203 14.36 -1.86 -0.08
C PHE A 203 14.35 -1.95 1.45
N LEU A 204 15.18 -1.12 2.10
CA LEU A 204 15.31 -1.05 3.57
C LEU A 204 15.40 -2.44 4.25
N PRO A 205 16.34 -3.33 3.87
CA PRO A 205 16.47 -4.65 4.51
C PRO A 205 16.75 -4.50 6.01
N PRO A 206 15.96 -5.16 6.89
CA PRO A 206 16.25 -5.12 8.32
C PRO A 206 17.63 -5.72 8.60
N ARG A 207 18.51 -4.97 9.27
CA ARG A 207 19.88 -5.40 9.61
C ARG A 207 20.26 -4.90 11.00
N LEU A 208 21.06 -5.70 11.71
CA LEU A 208 21.64 -5.30 12.98
C LEU A 208 22.94 -4.50 12.79
N LEU A 209 23.72 -4.81 11.76
CA LEU A 209 25.03 -4.19 11.49
C LEU A 209 25.25 -3.97 9.98
N PRO A 210 25.49 -2.72 9.53
CA PRO A 210 25.12 -1.47 10.24
C PRO A 210 23.60 -1.46 10.52
N PRO A 211 23.15 -0.82 11.63
CA PRO A 211 21.77 -0.94 12.10
C PRO A 211 20.79 -0.29 11.13
N GLN A 212 19.80 -1.08 10.68
CA GLN A 212 18.69 -0.67 9.83
C GLN A 212 17.39 -1.26 10.38
N LEU A 213 16.88 -0.67 11.47
CA LEU A 213 15.71 -1.16 12.21
C LEU A 213 14.37 -0.61 11.69
N ALA A 214 14.29 -0.16 10.43
CA ALA A 214 13.09 0.42 9.82
C ALA A 214 12.04 -0.66 9.45
N ILE A 215 11.59 -1.43 10.44
CA ILE A 215 10.67 -2.58 10.26
C ILE A 215 9.29 -2.13 9.79
N ASN A 216 8.85 -0.95 10.25
CA ASN A 216 7.53 -0.40 9.93
C ASN A 216 7.40 0.19 8.52
N LEU A 217 8.52 0.55 7.89
CA LEU A 217 8.52 1.26 6.60
C LEU A 217 8.79 0.29 5.47
N ARG A 218 7.78 -0.12 4.72
CA ARG A 218 7.90 -1.15 3.67
C ARG A 218 7.58 -0.59 2.30
N ASN A 219 8.28 -1.06 1.27
CA ASN A 219 7.88 -0.80 -0.11
C ASN A 219 6.80 -1.80 -0.49
N HIS A 220 5.56 -1.33 -0.49
CA HIS A 220 4.41 -2.15 -0.81
C HIS A 220 3.94 -1.92 -2.26
N ARG A 221 4.65 -1.12 -3.06
CA ARG A 221 4.35 -0.92 -4.48
C ARG A 221 4.54 -2.20 -5.26
N LYS A 222 3.67 -2.44 -6.24
CA LYS A 222 3.82 -3.47 -7.27
C LYS A 222 3.72 -2.79 -8.62
N LEU A 223 4.89 -2.52 -9.20
CA LEU A 223 5.05 -1.73 -10.41
C LEU A 223 6.01 -2.45 -11.34
N LEU A 224 5.56 -2.77 -12.55
CA LEU A 224 6.42 -3.15 -13.67
C LEU A 224 6.29 -2.07 -14.74
N LEU A 225 7.41 -1.52 -15.20
CA LEU A 225 7.49 -0.59 -16.33
C LEU A 225 8.45 -1.15 -17.37
N VAL A 226 8.07 -1.04 -18.64
CA VAL A 226 8.89 -1.46 -19.78
C VAL A 226 8.94 -0.32 -20.78
N ASP A 227 10.16 0.16 -21.06
CA ASP A 227 10.50 1.19 -22.06
C ASP A 227 9.76 2.54 -21.94
N GLY A 228 9.00 2.75 -20.86
CA GLY A 228 8.06 3.86 -20.76
C GLY A 228 6.84 3.74 -21.69
N GLU A 229 6.64 2.58 -22.32
CA GLU A 229 5.54 2.32 -23.26
C GLU A 229 4.38 1.57 -22.60
N VAL A 230 4.69 0.68 -21.65
CA VAL A 230 3.68 -0.10 -20.91
C VAL A 230 4.05 -0.20 -19.43
N GLY A 231 3.03 -0.07 -18.59
CA GLY A 231 3.12 -0.23 -17.15
C GLY A 231 2.08 -1.20 -16.61
N PHE A 232 2.39 -1.84 -15.48
CA PHE A 232 1.49 -2.70 -14.75
C PHE A 232 1.48 -2.27 -13.29
N VAL A 233 0.29 -1.95 -12.76
CA VAL A 233 0.09 -1.48 -11.38
C VAL A 233 -1.05 -2.28 -10.74
N GLY A 234 -0.88 -2.71 -9.48
CA GLY A 234 -1.94 -3.42 -8.77
C GLY A 234 -1.53 -3.96 -7.39
N GLY A 235 -2.30 -4.93 -6.90
CA GLY A 235 -2.09 -5.55 -5.59
C GLY A 235 -1.21 -6.81 -5.61
N MET A 236 -0.90 -7.32 -6.80
CA MET A 236 -0.39 -8.68 -6.99
C MET A 236 1.12 -8.82 -6.75
N ASN A 237 1.51 -9.82 -5.96
CA ASN A 237 2.92 -10.22 -5.82
C ASN A 237 3.32 -11.26 -6.88
N ILE A 238 4.62 -11.44 -7.15
CA ILE A 238 5.08 -12.52 -8.03
C ILE A 238 5.16 -13.81 -7.21
N ARG A 239 4.05 -14.55 -7.17
CA ARG A 239 3.90 -15.77 -6.36
C ARG A 239 3.02 -16.82 -7.05
N PRO A 240 3.29 -18.13 -6.88
CA PRO A 240 2.45 -19.19 -7.42
C PRO A 240 0.98 -19.17 -6.96
N GLN A 241 0.69 -18.55 -5.82
CA GLN A 241 -0.67 -18.48 -5.24
C GLN A 241 -1.64 -17.63 -6.08
N HIS A 242 -1.16 -16.73 -6.94
CA HIS A 242 -2.00 -15.92 -7.81
C HIS A 242 -2.40 -16.61 -9.12
N THR A 243 -1.82 -17.78 -9.42
CA THR A 243 -2.22 -18.60 -10.58
C THR A 243 -3.24 -19.63 -10.15
N HIS A 244 -4.30 -19.84 -10.94
CA HIS A 244 -5.31 -20.84 -10.64
C HIS A 244 -4.69 -22.25 -10.64
N ARG A 245 -4.84 -22.96 -9.52
CA ARG A 245 -4.30 -24.31 -9.31
C ARG A 245 -5.34 -25.16 -8.60
N PRO A 246 -6.16 -25.94 -9.33
CA PRO A 246 -7.34 -26.64 -8.78
C PRO A 246 -7.06 -27.47 -7.52
N LYS A 247 -5.84 -28.01 -7.37
CA LYS A 247 -5.45 -28.89 -6.26
C LYS A 247 -4.73 -28.19 -5.10
N LYS A 248 -4.67 -26.85 -5.05
CA LYS A 248 -3.98 -26.11 -3.98
C LYS A 248 -4.94 -25.21 -3.19
N PRO A 249 -4.97 -25.33 -1.84
CA PRO A 249 -5.97 -24.67 -0.99
C PRO A 249 -5.75 -23.16 -0.78
N LEU A 250 -4.59 -22.62 -1.14
CA LEU A 250 -4.21 -21.23 -0.87
C LEU A 250 -3.99 -20.47 -2.17
N GLN A 251 -5.09 -20.13 -2.83
CA GLN A 251 -5.10 -19.22 -3.97
C GLN A 251 -5.41 -17.80 -3.49
N ILE A 252 -4.86 -16.80 -4.19
CA ILE A 252 -5.07 -15.38 -3.91
C ILE A 252 -5.61 -14.74 -5.18
N GLN A 253 -6.80 -14.14 -5.07
CA GLN A 253 -7.39 -13.36 -6.13
C GLN A 253 -6.99 -11.89 -6.00
N ASP A 254 -6.63 -11.27 -7.11
CA ASP A 254 -6.16 -9.89 -7.14
C ASP A 254 -6.33 -9.32 -8.56
N MET A 255 -6.11 -8.01 -8.70
CA MET A 255 -6.16 -7.30 -9.97
C MET A 255 -4.85 -6.55 -10.23
N VAL A 256 -4.47 -6.54 -11.50
CA VAL A 256 -3.43 -5.66 -12.07
C VAL A 256 -4.06 -4.89 -13.21
N VAL A 257 -3.72 -3.62 -13.35
CA VAL A 257 -4.11 -2.83 -14.52
C VAL A 257 -2.88 -2.62 -15.38
N LYS A 258 -2.99 -3.02 -16.65
CA LYS A 258 -2.05 -2.67 -17.70
C LYS A 258 -2.39 -1.28 -18.21
N ILE A 259 -1.38 -0.44 -18.29
CA ILE A 259 -1.49 0.98 -18.57
C ILE A 259 -0.58 1.33 -19.74
N ASN A 260 -1.12 2.06 -20.70
CA ASN A 260 -0.37 2.74 -21.76
C ASN A 260 -0.74 4.24 -21.74
N GLY A 261 0.18 5.09 -22.18
CA GLY A 261 -0.05 6.53 -22.33
C GLY A 261 0.68 7.42 -21.32
N PRO A 262 0.36 8.73 -21.28
CA PRO A 262 1.20 9.74 -20.62
C PRO A 262 1.43 9.55 -19.12
N VAL A 263 0.53 8.87 -18.39
CA VAL A 263 0.70 8.60 -16.96
C VAL A 263 1.95 7.76 -16.66
N LEU A 264 2.47 7.03 -17.65
CA LEU A 264 3.72 6.27 -17.52
C LEU A 264 4.92 7.16 -17.19
N GLN A 265 4.92 8.44 -17.59
CA GLN A 265 5.97 9.38 -17.19
C GLN A 265 5.97 9.63 -15.68
N GLN A 266 4.77 9.77 -15.09
CA GLN A 266 4.63 9.93 -13.63
C GLN A 266 5.09 8.66 -12.90
N LEU A 267 4.71 7.49 -13.41
CA LEU A 267 5.15 6.21 -12.85
C LEU A 267 6.66 5.98 -13.00
N ALA A 268 7.26 6.42 -14.10
CA ALA A 268 8.70 6.38 -14.33
C ALA A 268 9.45 7.31 -13.38
N GLN A 269 8.90 8.48 -13.05
CA GLN A 269 9.43 9.33 -11.99
C GLN A 269 9.39 8.64 -10.62
N VAL A 270 8.29 7.95 -10.29
CA VAL A 270 8.22 7.15 -9.06
C VAL A 270 9.29 6.06 -9.03
N ALA A 271 9.53 5.39 -10.16
CA ALA A 271 10.58 4.38 -10.29
C ALA A 271 11.99 4.98 -10.12
N ALA A 272 12.24 6.15 -10.67
CA ALA A 272 13.49 6.90 -10.50
C ALA A 272 13.71 7.33 -9.04
N ASP A 273 12.67 7.86 -8.38
CA ASP A 273 12.69 8.24 -6.96
C ASP A 273 13.02 7.02 -6.08
N ASP A 274 12.37 5.88 -6.33
CA ASP A 274 12.62 4.63 -5.60
C ASP A 274 14.04 4.12 -5.82
N TRP A 275 14.52 4.17 -7.07
CA TRP A 275 15.90 3.80 -7.38
C TRP A 275 16.89 4.66 -6.60
N ARG A 276 16.74 5.97 -6.69
CA ARG A 276 17.60 6.95 -6.00
C ARG A 276 17.51 6.81 -4.49
N TYR A 277 16.35 6.48 -3.93
CA TYR A 277 16.19 6.24 -2.51
C TYR A 277 17.01 5.02 -2.04
N VAL A 278 17.04 3.95 -2.84
CA VAL A 278 17.72 2.71 -2.49
C VAL A 278 19.23 2.74 -2.78
N THR A 279 19.65 3.31 -3.92
CA THR A 279 21.04 3.27 -4.38
C THR A 279 21.80 4.58 -4.16
N GLY A 280 21.09 5.70 -4.05
CA GLY A 280 21.67 7.05 -4.10
C GLY A 280 21.96 7.54 -5.52
N GLU A 281 21.84 6.68 -6.53
CA GLU A 281 22.14 6.98 -7.93
C GLU A 281 20.96 7.71 -8.59
N GLN A 282 21.27 8.70 -9.41
CA GLN A 282 20.27 9.29 -10.28
C GLN A 282 20.04 8.38 -11.48
N TRP A 283 18.77 8.13 -11.80
CA TRP A 283 18.38 7.44 -13.01
C TRP A 283 17.25 8.22 -13.67
N THR A 284 17.43 8.54 -14.95
CA THR A 284 16.41 9.18 -15.77
C THR A 284 15.93 8.15 -16.79
N PRO A 285 14.82 7.43 -16.52
CA PRO A 285 14.22 6.55 -17.52
C PRO A 285 13.88 7.37 -18.77
N VAL A 286 14.37 6.93 -19.92
CA VAL A 286 13.93 7.50 -21.20
C VAL A 286 12.47 7.12 -21.36
N SER A 287 11.59 8.11 -21.44
CA SER A 287 10.19 7.86 -21.76
C SER A 287 10.09 7.67 -23.26
N ALA A 288 9.51 6.56 -23.71
CA ALA A 288 8.79 6.62 -24.96
C ALA A 288 7.64 7.61 -24.76
N THR A 289 7.64 8.73 -25.49
CA THR A 289 6.40 9.48 -25.72
C THR A 289 5.54 8.63 -26.65
N GLY A 290 4.98 7.54 -26.12
CA GLY A 290 4.00 6.76 -26.86
C GLY A 290 2.80 7.66 -27.19
N PRO A 291 2.18 7.54 -28.37
CA PRO A 291 0.99 8.32 -28.69
C PRO A 291 -0.09 8.06 -27.63
N ALA A 292 -0.86 9.10 -27.28
CA ALA A 292 -2.09 8.94 -26.52
C ALA A 292 -2.91 7.81 -27.17
N SER A 293 -3.13 6.72 -26.42
CA SER A 293 -3.68 5.47 -26.95
C SER A 293 -5.06 5.15 -26.39
N GLY A 294 -5.56 5.97 -25.44
CA GLY A 294 -6.89 5.83 -24.88
C GLY A 294 -7.49 7.17 -24.47
N THR A 295 -8.67 7.11 -23.86
CA THR A 295 -9.48 8.29 -23.49
C THR A 295 -9.47 8.57 -21.99
N SER A 296 -8.87 7.70 -21.18
CA SER A 296 -8.90 7.83 -19.72
C SER A 296 -8.03 9.01 -19.28
N LEU A 297 -8.57 9.83 -18.38
CA LEU A 297 -7.77 10.77 -17.60
C LEU A 297 -7.19 10.03 -16.41
N CYS A 298 -5.88 10.09 -16.21
CA CYS A 298 -5.21 9.34 -15.15
C CYS A 298 -4.20 10.18 -14.39
N ARG A 299 -3.90 9.76 -13.17
CA ARG A 299 -2.81 10.31 -12.35
C ARG A 299 -2.27 9.26 -11.41
N ALA A 300 -0.94 9.24 -11.26
CA ALA A 300 -0.28 8.46 -10.23
C ALA A 300 -0.38 9.17 -8.88
N ILE A 301 -0.61 8.39 -7.83
CA ILE A 301 -0.67 8.84 -6.44
C ILE A 301 0.38 8.04 -5.66
N PRO A 302 1.67 8.43 -5.74
CA PRO A 302 2.70 7.84 -4.92
C PRO A 302 2.55 8.33 -3.48
N ASP A 303 2.47 7.40 -2.54
CA ASP A 303 2.44 7.70 -1.11
C ASP A 303 3.63 7.08 -0.39
N GLY A 304 3.91 7.60 0.80
CA GLY A 304 5.02 7.16 1.64
C GLY A 304 5.04 7.92 2.96
N PRO A 305 5.95 7.57 3.88
CA PRO A 305 6.01 8.06 5.27
C PRO A 305 6.45 9.55 5.41
N GLU A 306 6.04 10.42 4.50
CA GLU A 306 6.18 11.86 4.60
C GLU A 306 5.11 12.42 5.54
N GLN A 307 5.50 12.66 6.79
CA GLN A 307 4.60 13.04 7.89
C GLN A 307 3.76 14.31 7.67
N SER A 308 4.01 15.09 6.62
CA SER A 308 3.40 16.41 6.45
C SER A 308 2.11 16.44 5.65
N LEU A 309 1.73 15.38 4.93
CA LEU A 309 0.63 15.49 3.96
C LEU A 309 -0.38 14.34 3.92
N ASP A 310 -0.17 13.21 4.63
CA ASP A 310 -1.05 12.01 4.60
C ASP A 310 -1.75 11.84 3.23
N LYS A 311 -0.95 11.81 2.16
CA LYS A 311 -1.38 12.21 0.80
C LYS A 311 -2.53 11.34 0.33
N LEU A 312 -2.38 10.02 0.46
CA LEU A 312 -3.41 9.09 0.02
C LEU A 312 -4.69 9.20 0.86
N LEU A 313 -4.58 9.46 2.17
CA LEU A 313 -5.76 9.71 3.02
C LEU A 313 -6.50 10.97 2.56
N ALA A 314 -5.79 12.06 2.26
CA ALA A 314 -6.41 13.28 1.74
C ALA A 314 -7.14 13.05 0.40
N VAL A 315 -6.55 12.27 -0.50
CA VAL A 315 -7.19 11.89 -1.77
C VAL A 315 -8.43 11.01 -1.53
N LEU A 316 -8.35 10.01 -0.65
CA LEU A 316 -9.48 9.15 -0.31
C LEU A 316 -10.64 9.94 0.31
N LEU A 317 -10.34 10.87 1.23
CA LEU A 317 -11.34 11.76 1.82
C LEU A 317 -12.00 12.64 0.76
N GLY A 318 -11.20 13.23 -0.15
CA GLY A 318 -11.72 13.99 -1.28
C GLY A 318 -12.61 13.16 -2.20
N ALA A 319 -12.21 11.93 -2.52
CA ALA A 319 -12.94 11.05 -3.42
C ALA A 319 -14.29 10.63 -2.84
N ILE A 320 -14.33 10.27 -1.56
CA ILE A 320 -15.57 9.93 -0.87
C ILE A 320 -16.46 11.16 -0.70
N ALA A 321 -15.90 12.33 -0.42
CA ALA A 321 -16.66 13.58 -0.33
C ALA A 321 -17.26 14.03 -1.68
N SER A 322 -16.66 13.61 -2.81
CA SER A 322 -17.19 13.86 -4.14
C SER A 322 -18.32 12.90 -4.55
N ALA A 323 -18.56 11.80 -3.81
CA ALA A 323 -19.58 10.82 -4.17
C ALA A 323 -21.00 11.43 -4.18
N ARG A 324 -21.80 11.07 -5.19
CA ARG A 324 -23.20 11.50 -5.32
C ARG A 324 -24.19 10.37 -5.14
N ASN A 325 -23.88 9.19 -5.65
CA ASN A 325 -24.81 8.06 -5.75
C ASN A 325 -24.27 6.82 -5.04
N SER A 326 -22.98 6.48 -5.23
CA SER A 326 -22.44 5.22 -4.74
C SER A 326 -20.94 5.23 -4.48
N ILE A 327 -20.53 4.44 -3.50
CA ILE A 327 -19.13 4.18 -3.12
C ILE A 327 -18.97 2.66 -3.05
N ARG A 328 -18.09 2.11 -3.90
CA ARG A 328 -17.77 0.67 -3.95
C ARG A 328 -16.32 0.45 -3.56
N ILE A 329 -16.07 -0.36 -2.54
CA ILE A 329 -14.74 -0.63 -2.00
C ILE A 329 -14.47 -2.14 -2.00
N MET A 330 -13.37 -2.56 -2.61
CA MET A 330 -12.77 -3.88 -2.39
C MET A 330 -11.41 -3.70 -1.72
N THR A 331 -11.17 -4.40 -0.62
CA THR A 331 -9.88 -4.37 0.07
C THR A 331 -9.70 -5.63 0.94
N PRO A 332 -8.49 -6.21 1.05
CA PRO A 332 -8.26 -7.35 1.95
C PRO A 332 -8.32 -6.96 3.43
N TYR A 333 -7.99 -5.71 3.75
CA TYR A 333 -7.93 -5.19 5.11
C TYR A 333 -8.68 -3.87 5.18
N PHE A 334 -9.60 -3.80 6.13
CA PHE A 334 -10.50 -2.66 6.30
C PHE A 334 -10.55 -2.26 7.77
N LEU A 335 -9.67 -1.33 8.11
CA LEU A 335 -9.56 -0.65 9.38
C LEU A 335 -9.33 0.84 9.09
N PRO A 336 -10.31 1.52 8.46
CA PRO A 336 -10.15 2.91 8.07
C PRO A 336 -9.78 3.79 9.27
N PRO A 337 -8.89 4.78 9.09
CA PRO A 337 -8.66 5.81 10.09
C PRO A 337 -9.97 6.51 10.51
N PRO A 338 -10.05 7.10 11.71
CA PRO A 338 -11.28 7.70 12.25
C PRO A 338 -11.95 8.71 11.30
N GLU A 339 -11.16 9.48 10.56
CA GLU A 339 -11.61 10.51 9.62
C GLU A 339 -12.33 9.87 8.43
N LEU A 340 -11.75 8.79 7.89
CA LEU A 340 -12.30 8.04 6.76
C LEU A 340 -13.54 7.24 7.17
N ASP A 341 -13.51 6.62 8.34
CA ASP A 341 -14.63 5.90 8.93
C ASP A 341 -15.85 6.81 9.16
N ALA A 342 -15.63 7.99 9.76
CA ALA A 342 -16.67 8.97 9.99
C ALA A 342 -17.30 9.45 8.67
N LEU A 343 -16.48 9.73 7.66
CA LEU A 343 -16.96 10.19 6.36
C LEU A 343 -17.77 9.12 5.61
N LEU A 344 -17.33 7.85 5.63
CA LEU A 344 -18.08 6.75 5.03
C LEU A 344 -19.45 6.57 5.70
N GLN A 345 -19.51 6.67 7.04
CA GLN A 345 -20.76 6.60 7.77
C GLN A 345 -21.67 7.80 7.49
N ALA A 346 -21.11 9.00 7.33
CA ALA A 346 -21.85 10.19 6.95
C ALA A 346 -22.44 10.05 5.54
N ALA A 347 -21.64 9.59 4.56
CA ALA A 347 -22.11 9.34 3.20
C ALA A 347 -23.28 8.35 3.17
N ALA A 348 -23.16 7.22 3.89
CA ALA A 348 -24.23 6.23 3.98
C ALA A 348 -25.52 6.79 4.59
N ARG A 349 -25.42 7.62 5.64
CA ARG A 349 -26.59 8.28 6.27
C ARG A 349 -27.23 9.34 5.38
N SER A 350 -26.45 9.96 4.50
CA SER A 350 -26.95 10.91 3.50
C SER A 350 -27.64 10.24 2.31
N GLY A 351 -27.74 8.90 2.29
CA GLY A 351 -28.40 8.15 1.23
C GLY A 351 -27.48 7.66 0.11
N ILE A 352 -26.17 7.93 0.18
CA ILE A 352 -25.19 7.40 -0.78
C ILE A 352 -25.04 5.89 -0.53
N GLN A 353 -25.10 5.08 -1.59
CA GLN A 353 -24.95 3.63 -1.49
C GLN A 353 -23.49 3.26 -1.24
N VAL A 354 -23.12 2.98 0.01
CA VAL A 354 -21.78 2.52 0.37
C VAL A 354 -21.76 1.00 0.44
N THR A 355 -20.92 0.37 -0.38
CA THR A 355 -20.74 -1.10 -0.41
C THR A 355 -19.26 -1.46 -0.27
N VAL A 356 -18.96 -2.34 0.68
CA VAL A 356 -17.61 -2.82 0.99
C VAL A 356 -17.57 -4.34 0.86
N VAL A 357 -16.68 -4.85 0.00
CA VAL A 357 -16.39 -6.28 -0.15
C VAL A 357 -15.06 -6.59 0.53
N LEU A 358 -15.10 -7.56 1.44
CA LEU A 358 -13.96 -8.03 2.23
C LEU A 358 -13.78 -9.53 2.03
N PRO A 359 -12.57 -10.08 2.18
CA PRO A 359 -12.38 -11.52 2.19
C PRO A 359 -13.04 -12.16 3.41
N GLU A 360 -13.75 -13.29 3.21
CA GLU A 360 -14.29 -14.11 4.30
C GLU A 360 -13.17 -14.62 5.21
N ARG A 361 -12.03 -14.99 4.61
CA ARG A 361 -10.83 -15.46 5.32
C ARG A 361 -9.62 -14.63 4.92
N SER A 362 -9.02 -13.96 5.90
CA SER A 362 -7.77 -13.22 5.74
C SER A 362 -6.56 -14.08 6.11
N ASP A 363 -5.44 -13.84 5.43
CA ASP A 363 -4.11 -14.32 5.81
C ASP A 363 -3.55 -13.63 7.06
N HIS A 364 -4.07 -12.45 7.44
CA HIS A 364 -3.69 -11.70 8.63
C HIS A 364 -4.80 -11.70 9.70
N ARG A 365 -4.80 -12.76 10.54
CA ARG A 365 -5.87 -13.02 11.53
C ARG A 365 -6.16 -11.84 12.48
N MET A 366 -5.11 -11.16 12.96
CA MET A 366 -5.28 -10.00 13.83
C MET A 366 -6.03 -8.85 13.15
N MET A 367 -5.74 -8.58 11.87
CA MET A 367 -6.44 -7.53 11.11
C MET A 367 -7.90 -7.89 10.95
N HIS A 368 -8.16 -9.13 10.53
CA HIS A 368 -9.53 -9.61 10.35
C HIS A 368 -10.35 -9.51 11.64
N TRP A 369 -9.81 -9.93 12.79
CA TRP A 369 -10.49 -9.82 14.07
C TRP A 369 -10.72 -8.37 14.50
N ALA A 370 -9.76 -7.48 14.27
CA ALA A 370 -9.92 -6.06 14.51
C ALA A 370 -11.01 -5.46 13.60
N SER A 371 -11.05 -5.80 12.32
CA SER A 371 -12.10 -5.36 11.39
C SER A 371 -13.48 -5.81 11.87
N LEU A 372 -13.65 -7.08 12.24
CA LEU A 372 -14.91 -7.63 12.76
C LEU A 372 -15.46 -6.88 13.99
N HIS A 373 -14.60 -6.22 14.78
CA HIS A 373 -15.04 -5.37 15.89
C HIS A 373 -15.71 -4.07 15.40
N ARG A 374 -15.25 -3.51 14.27
CA ARG A 374 -15.72 -2.23 13.71
C ARG A 374 -16.97 -2.37 12.83
N LEU A 375 -17.07 -3.45 12.06
CA LEU A 375 -18.16 -3.65 11.09
C LEU A 375 -19.58 -3.45 11.66
N PRO A 376 -19.92 -3.89 12.90
CA PRO A 376 -21.28 -3.70 13.41
C PRO A 376 -21.74 -2.24 13.45
N ALA A 377 -20.83 -1.30 13.76
CA ALA A 377 -21.13 0.13 13.78
C ALA A 377 -21.33 0.69 12.37
N MET A 378 -20.48 0.29 11.43
CA MET A 378 -20.55 0.70 10.03
C MET A 378 -21.85 0.19 9.37
N ILE A 379 -22.21 -1.08 9.60
CA ILE A 379 -23.45 -1.67 9.08
C ILE A 379 -24.69 -0.93 9.64
N ARG A 380 -24.68 -0.58 10.93
CA ARG A 380 -25.77 0.22 11.53
C ARG A 380 -25.87 1.63 10.93
N ALA A 381 -24.79 2.17 10.39
CA ALA A 381 -24.78 3.46 9.71
C ALA A 381 -25.28 3.38 8.25
N GLY A 382 -25.64 2.19 7.74
CA GLY A 382 -26.12 1.99 6.39
C GLY A 382 -25.07 1.49 5.39
N ILE A 383 -23.84 1.19 5.84
CA ILE A 383 -22.80 0.63 4.97
C ILE A 383 -23.10 -0.85 4.72
N ASN A 384 -23.23 -1.23 3.45
CA ASN A 384 -23.39 -2.61 3.05
C ASN A 384 -22.05 -3.32 3.05
N VAL A 385 -21.89 -4.37 3.84
CA VAL A 385 -20.64 -5.14 3.92
C VAL A 385 -20.88 -6.56 3.45
N TYR A 386 -19.99 -7.08 2.61
CA TYR A 386 -20.06 -8.42 2.04
C TYR A 386 -18.75 -9.17 2.28
N PHE A 387 -18.86 -10.46 2.61
CA PHE A 387 -17.72 -11.37 2.63
C PHE A 387 -17.65 -12.18 1.33
N GLN A 388 -16.57 -11.98 0.58
CA GLN A 388 -16.22 -12.77 -0.58
C GLN A 388 -15.63 -14.11 -0.11
N PRO A 389 -16.18 -15.25 -0.58
CA PRO A 389 -15.67 -16.57 -0.21
C PRO A 389 -14.26 -16.80 -0.78
N LEU A 390 -13.62 -17.88 -0.32
CA LEU A 390 -12.33 -18.32 -0.86
C LEU A 390 -12.38 -18.45 -2.40
N PRO A 391 -11.28 -18.20 -3.12
CA PRO A 391 -9.93 -17.85 -2.66
C PRO A 391 -9.76 -16.48 -1.95
N PHE A 392 -8.62 -16.25 -1.29
CA PHE A 392 -8.37 -15.00 -0.56
C PHE A 392 -8.39 -13.79 -1.50
N ALA A 393 -9.31 -12.86 -1.29
CA ALA A 393 -9.43 -11.63 -2.06
C ALA A 393 -8.43 -10.57 -1.57
N HIS A 394 -7.56 -10.11 -2.47
CA HIS A 394 -6.50 -9.16 -2.19
C HIS A 394 -6.55 -7.90 -3.09
N THR A 395 -7.58 -7.75 -3.91
CA THR A 395 -7.84 -6.55 -4.71
C THR A 395 -7.93 -5.29 -3.83
N LYS A 396 -7.35 -4.17 -4.28
CA LYS A 396 -7.58 -2.83 -3.70
C LYS A 396 -8.17 -1.93 -4.77
N LEU A 397 -9.47 -1.72 -4.68
CA LEU A 397 -10.27 -1.02 -5.68
C LEU A 397 -11.27 -0.12 -4.96
N LEU A 398 -11.30 1.14 -5.38
CA LEU A 398 -12.34 2.09 -5.03
C LEU A 398 -13.00 2.57 -6.32
N VAL A 399 -14.32 2.50 -6.39
CA VAL A 399 -15.11 3.10 -7.46
C VAL A 399 -16.12 4.07 -6.83
N ILE A 400 -16.13 5.31 -7.30
CA ILE A 400 -17.10 6.33 -6.91
C ILE A 400 -18.00 6.61 -8.11
N ASP A 401 -19.31 6.47 -7.87
CA ASP A 401 -20.34 6.60 -8.89
C ASP A 401 -20.04 5.72 -10.11
N ASN A 402 -20.11 6.27 -11.31
CA ASN A 402 -19.80 5.61 -12.58
C ASN A 402 -18.61 6.28 -13.28
N GLN A 403 -17.75 7.00 -12.54
CA GLN A 403 -16.74 7.88 -13.14
C GLN A 403 -15.34 7.66 -12.58
N TYR A 404 -15.18 7.74 -11.25
CA TYR A 404 -13.87 7.71 -10.61
C TYR A 404 -13.50 6.30 -10.18
N VAL A 405 -12.32 5.85 -10.58
CA VAL A 405 -11.73 4.58 -10.14
C VAL A 405 -10.35 4.85 -9.56
N GLN A 406 -10.06 4.28 -8.40
CA GLN A 406 -8.73 4.23 -7.83
C GLN A 406 -8.32 2.77 -7.58
N PHE A 407 -7.13 2.40 -8.07
CA PHE A 407 -6.59 1.05 -7.96
C PHE A 407 -5.08 1.09 -7.69
N GLY A 408 -4.53 0.06 -7.08
CA GLY A 408 -3.09 -0.02 -6.81
C GLY A 408 -2.74 -0.93 -5.63
N SER A 409 -1.78 -0.51 -4.82
CA SER A 409 -1.18 -1.35 -3.78
C SER A 409 -1.70 -1.11 -2.36
N ALA A 410 -2.33 0.03 -2.09
CA ALA A 410 -2.68 0.47 -0.75
C ALA A 410 -3.95 -0.18 -0.21
N ASN A 411 -3.88 -0.70 1.01
CA ASN A 411 -5.05 -1.13 1.76
C ASN A 411 -5.67 0.05 2.52
N ILE A 412 -6.86 -0.15 3.08
CA ILE A 412 -7.57 0.85 3.90
C ILE A 412 -7.32 0.54 5.37
N ASP A 413 -6.08 0.75 5.81
CA ASP A 413 -5.61 0.61 7.19
C ASP A 413 -4.55 1.66 7.53
N ALA A 414 -4.28 1.85 8.82
CA ALA A 414 -3.39 2.90 9.30
C ALA A 414 -1.95 2.70 8.80
N ARG A 415 -1.49 1.45 8.68
CA ARG A 415 -0.15 1.14 8.20
C ARG A 415 0.04 1.47 6.72
N SER A 416 -0.85 1.04 5.85
CA SER A 416 -0.79 1.38 4.42
C SER A 416 -0.89 2.88 4.18
N LEU A 417 -1.76 3.58 4.90
CA LEU A 417 -2.01 5.01 4.68
C LEU A 417 -1.00 5.95 5.35
N ARG A 418 -0.10 5.46 6.21
CA ARG A 418 0.87 6.31 6.94
C ARG A 418 2.32 5.85 6.88
N LEU A 419 2.57 4.56 6.72
CA LEU A 419 3.90 3.97 6.94
C LEU A 419 4.51 3.36 5.69
N ASN A 420 3.69 2.66 4.89
CA ASN A 420 4.16 2.01 3.68
C ASN A 420 4.40 3.02 2.56
N PHE A 421 5.38 2.71 1.71
CA PHE A 421 5.44 3.31 0.39
C PHE A 421 4.42 2.58 -0.46
N GLU A 422 3.38 3.30 -0.85
CA GLU A 422 2.28 2.80 -1.66
C GLU A 422 2.25 3.52 -3.01
N LEU A 423 1.55 2.94 -3.96
CA LEU A 423 1.29 3.53 -5.26
C LEU A 423 -0.14 3.20 -5.66
N MET A 424 -0.93 4.24 -5.83
CA MET A 424 -2.24 4.16 -6.45
C MET A 424 -2.20 4.87 -7.80
N VAL A 425 -3.13 4.51 -8.68
CA VAL A 425 -3.49 5.27 -9.86
C VAL A 425 -4.97 5.58 -9.75
N GLU A 426 -5.32 6.84 -10.00
CA GLU A 426 -6.71 7.22 -10.20
C GLU A 426 -6.99 7.41 -11.68
N SER A 427 -8.24 7.15 -12.05
CA SER A 427 -8.75 7.40 -13.39
C SER A 427 -10.16 7.98 -13.35
N TYR A 428 -10.45 8.87 -14.29
CA TYR A 428 -11.78 9.40 -14.55
C TYR A 428 -12.20 8.93 -15.94
N ASP A 429 -13.02 7.88 -15.99
CA ASP A 429 -13.42 7.21 -17.22
C ASP A 429 -14.66 6.35 -16.98
N VAL A 430 -15.78 6.70 -17.61
CA VAL A 430 -17.05 5.97 -17.49
C VAL A 430 -16.94 4.53 -17.98
N THR A 431 -16.22 4.30 -19.08
CA THR A 431 -16.07 2.97 -19.67
C THR A 431 -15.26 2.06 -18.76
N PHE A 432 -14.16 2.57 -18.20
CA PHE A 432 -13.35 1.81 -17.26
C PHE A 432 -14.09 1.60 -15.93
N ALA A 433 -14.77 2.63 -15.40
CA ALA A 433 -15.59 2.52 -14.20
C ALA A 433 -16.69 1.48 -14.34
N THR A 434 -17.40 1.46 -15.48
CA THR A 434 -18.44 0.46 -15.76
C THR A 434 -17.87 -0.96 -15.72
N LYS A 435 -16.72 -1.21 -16.36
CA LYS A 435 -16.04 -2.52 -16.29
C LYS A 435 -15.67 -2.92 -14.86
N MET A 436 -15.27 -1.96 -14.03
CA MET A 436 -14.94 -2.20 -12.63
C MET A 436 -16.18 -2.46 -11.77
N ILE A 437 -17.29 -1.79 -12.07
CA ILE A 437 -18.60 -2.05 -11.46
C ILE A 437 -19.08 -3.45 -11.85
N ASP A 438 -18.99 -3.84 -13.12
CA ASP A 438 -19.37 -5.19 -13.58
C ASP A 438 -18.51 -6.29 -12.92
N HIS A 439 -17.22 -6.02 -12.70
CA HIS A 439 -16.37 -6.90 -11.90
C HIS A 439 -16.85 -6.95 -10.44
N PHE A 440 -17.15 -5.79 -9.86
CA PHE A 440 -17.61 -5.68 -8.48
C PHE A 440 -18.90 -6.44 -8.23
N ASP A 441 -19.90 -6.24 -9.09
CA ASP A 441 -21.23 -6.83 -8.97
C ASP A 441 -21.17 -8.36 -9.17
N ARG A 442 -20.35 -8.87 -10.11
CA ARG A 442 -20.11 -10.32 -10.24
C ARG A 442 -19.50 -10.96 -8.99
N ILE A 443 -18.61 -10.24 -8.29
CA ILE A 443 -18.09 -10.71 -7.00
C ILE A 443 -19.18 -10.65 -5.93
N LEU A 444 -20.00 -9.59 -5.95
CA LEU A 444 -21.11 -9.40 -5.03
C LEU A 444 -22.12 -10.55 -5.10
N ASP A 445 -22.45 -11.00 -6.31
CA ASP A 445 -23.40 -12.12 -6.58
C ASP A 445 -23.02 -13.43 -5.89
N HIS A 446 -21.73 -13.63 -5.66
CA HIS A 446 -21.19 -14.81 -4.98
C HIS A 446 -20.75 -14.54 -3.53
N SER A 447 -20.93 -13.31 -3.05
CA SER A 447 -20.54 -12.88 -1.71
C SER A 447 -21.70 -12.95 -0.73
N GLN A 448 -21.38 -13.10 0.56
CA GLN A 448 -22.39 -13.16 1.62
C GLN A 448 -22.52 -11.80 2.31
N GLN A 449 -23.73 -11.25 2.34
CA GLN A 449 -23.99 -10.01 3.06
C GLN A 449 -23.82 -10.21 4.58
N VAL A 450 -23.05 -9.32 5.20
CA VAL A 450 -22.77 -9.34 6.63
C VAL A 450 -23.89 -8.65 7.40
N LYS A 451 -24.59 -9.41 8.24
CA LYS A 451 -25.62 -8.87 9.14
C LYS A 451 -25.00 -8.44 10.47
N SER A 452 -25.31 -7.22 10.92
CA SER A 452 -24.82 -6.69 12.22
C SER A 452 -25.20 -7.60 13.40
N THR A 453 -26.40 -8.21 13.36
CA THR A 453 -26.88 -9.16 14.37
C THR A 453 -25.96 -10.39 14.50
N SER A 454 -25.53 -10.98 13.39
CA SER A 454 -24.63 -12.14 13.37
C SER A 454 -23.31 -11.86 14.12
N LEU A 455 -22.75 -10.66 13.91
CA LEU A 455 -21.52 -10.25 14.59
C LEU A 455 -21.73 -10.00 16.10
N ASN A 456 -22.85 -9.36 16.47
CA ASN A 456 -23.14 -9.04 17.87
C ASN A 456 -23.52 -10.27 18.72
N HIS A 457 -24.12 -11.29 18.11
CA HIS A 457 -24.46 -12.57 18.78
C HIS A 457 -23.30 -13.56 18.87
N SER A 458 -22.09 -13.18 18.42
CA SER A 458 -20.90 -14.03 18.59
C SER A 458 -20.56 -14.24 20.07
N PRO A 459 -20.02 -15.41 20.47
CA PRO A 459 -19.59 -15.69 21.84
C PRO A 459 -18.68 -14.59 22.42
N LEU A 460 -18.86 -14.27 23.71
CA LEU A 460 -18.18 -13.16 24.38
C LEU A 460 -16.66 -13.19 24.19
N TRP A 461 -16.02 -14.36 24.29
CA TRP A 461 -14.57 -14.49 24.10
C TRP A 461 -14.11 -14.05 22.69
N LYS A 462 -14.91 -14.31 21.64
CA LYS A 462 -14.60 -13.84 20.27
C LYS A 462 -14.69 -12.32 20.19
N ARG A 463 -15.70 -11.73 20.84
CA ARG A 463 -15.90 -10.28 20.91
C ARG A 463 -14.76 -9.60 21.66
N ILE A 464 -14.33 -10.15 22.80
CA ILE A 464 -13.18 -9.66 23.58
C ILE A 464 -11.90 -9.74 22.77
N ARG A 465 -11.63 -10.89 22.11
CA ARG A 465 -10.46 -11.04 21.22
C ARG A 465 -10.46 -10.00 20.10
N ASN A 466 -11.59 -9.84 19.43
CA ASN A 466 -11.74 -8.87 18.33
C ASN A 466 -11.49 -7.43 18.81
N ALA A 467 -12.06 -7.05 19.97
CA ALA A 467 -11.81 -5.75 20.59
C ALA A 467 -10.34 -5.57 21.01
N GLY A 468 -9.71 -6.60 21.58
CA GLY A 468 -8.29 -6.60 21.94
C GLY A 468 -7.39 -6.41 20.72
N CYS A 469 -7.67 -7.08 19.60
CA CYS A 469 -6.95 -6.85 18.35
C CYS A 469 -7.18 -5.43 17.80
N TRP A 470 -8.39 -4.90 17.92
CA TRP A 470 -8.71 -3.53 17.49
C TRP A 470 -7.92 -2.45 18.23
N LEU A 471 -7.55 -2.65 19.50
CA LEU A 471 -6.70 -1.70 20.25
C LEU A 471 -5.33 -1.49 19.58
N PHE A 472 -4.84 -2.46 18.81
CA PHE A 472 -3.59 -2.34 18.07
C PHE A 472 -3.74 -1.63 16.73
N SER A 473 -4.96 -1.29 16.29
CA SER A 473 -5.24 -0.66 14.98
C SER A 473 -4.31 0.49 14.56
N PRO A 474 -3.83 1.39 15.45
CA PRO A 474 -2.91 2.46 15.03
C PRO A 474 -1.55 1.97 14.52
N ASN A 475 -1.18 0.72 14.79
CA ASN A 475 0.08 0.10 14.38
C ASN A 475 -0.14 -1.08 13.41
N LEU A 476 -1.40 -1.37 13.07
CA LEU A 476 -1.78 -2.47 12.19
C LEU A 476 -1.86 -2.02 10.74
#